data_AF-A0A101CN09-F1
#
_entry.id   AF-A0A101CN09-F1
#
_cell.length_a   1.000
_cell.length_b   1.000
_cell.length_c   1.000
_cell.angle_alpha   90.00
_cell.angle_beta   90.00
_cell.angle_gamma   90.00
#
_symmetry.space_group_name_H-M   'P 1'
#
loop_
_entity.id
_entity.type
_entity.pdbx_description
1 polymer ?
#
loop_
_entity_poly.entity_id
_entity_poly.type
_entity_poly.pdbx_seq_one_letter_code
_entity_poly.pdbx_strand_id
1 'polypeptide(L)'
;MNIDDIFEFGQYKSLSLKDVYQGTLNINRELLRNFLINCLGDKNVPKPHIFDFLEIQIGFEEINIDPNIFNEEKLESMQNTILIGNVAGDLQNYFNYFFSPNWRGITQSFERFNRSNLSTVIGGDPEYLIWCSKEIQEFTLNSQTKDELEKLQVHRLKGISVEQREGYQNSYVYKPIIRTEYFQF
;
A
#
# COMPACT_ATOMS: atom_id res chain seq x y z
N MET A 1 16.22 -8.05 -24.14
CA MET A 1 14.77 -8.02 -23.88
C MET A 1 14.17 -6.81 -24.55
N ASN A 2 12.99 -7.02 -25.15
CA ASN A 2 12.08 -6.00 -25.64
C ASN A 2 11.09 -5.62 -24.52
N ILE A 3 10.36 -4.52 -24.75
CA ILE A 3 9.44 -3.95 -23.77
C ILE A 3 8.31 -4.88 -23.32
N ASP A 4 7.81 -5.74 -24.21
CA ASP A 4 6.72 -6.69 -23.93
C ASP A 4 7.23 -8.09 -23.52
N ASP A 5 8.55 -8.29 -23.46
CA ASP A 5 9.12 -9.58 -23.06
C ASP A 5 8.77 -9.89 -21.59
N ILE A 6 8.47 -11.16 -21.32
CA ILE A 6 8.06 -11.63 -19.99
C ILE A 6 9.29 -12.11 -19.21
N PHE A 7 9.36 -11.75 -17.93
CA PHE A 7 10.36 -12.27 -17.01
C PHE A 7 10.15 -13.77 -16.73
N GLU A 8 11.18 -14.57 -16.94
CA GLU A 8 11.17 -16.01 -16.59
C GLU A 8 11.77 -16.30 -15.21
N PHE A 9 12.34 -15.29 -14.55
CA PHE A 9 13.09 -15.41 -13.31
C PHE A 9 12.75 -14.30 -12.30
N GLY A 10 13.28 -14.47 -11.09
CA GLY A 10 13.26 -13.45 -10.05
C GLY A 10 11.87 -13.15 -9.50
N GLN A 11 11.74 -12.00 -8.82
CA GLN A 11 10.54 -11.64 -8.08
C GLN A 11 9.35 -11.22 -8.96
N TYR A 12 9.60 -10.94 -10.24
CA TYR A 12 8.59 -10.51 -11.21
C TYR A 12 8.34 -11.54 -12.30
N LYS A 13 8.60 -12.83 -12.03
CA LYS A 13 8.33 -13.91 -12.97
C LYS A 13 6.87 -13.84 -13.48
N SER A 14 6.70 -14.06 -14.78
CA SER A 14 5.43 -14.00 -15.52
C SER A 14 4.86 -12.59 -15.75
N LEU A 15 5.61 -11.53 -15.43
CA LEU A 15 5.24 -10.15 -15.74
C LEU A 15 6.06 -9.63 -16.91
N SER A 16 5.48 -8.74 -17.71
CA SER A 16 6.22 -8.09 -18.79
C SER A 16 7.20 -7.06 -18.23
N LEU A 17 8.25 -6.78 -19.00
CA LEU A 17 9.20 -5.73 -18.68
C LEU A 17 8.53 -4.37 -18.50
N LYS A 18 7.54 -4.08 -19.34
CA LYS A 18 6.69 -2.90 -19.24
C LYS A 18 5.92 -2.83 -17.92
N ASP A 19 5.31 -3.93 -17.50
CA ASP A 19 4.54 -3.98 -16.24
C ASP A 19 5.44 -3.72 -15.04
N VAL A 20 6.64 -4.32 -15.05
CA VAL A 20 7.66 -4.10 -14.00
C VAL A 20 8.11 -2.65 -13.98
N TYR A 21 8.34 -2.04 -15.15
CA TYR A 21 8.78 -0.65 -15.25
C TYR A 21 7.70 0.34 -14.81
N GLN A 22 6.49 0.24 -15.37
CA GLN A 22 5.43 1.22 -15.14
C GLN A 22 4.70 1.02 -13.81
N GLY A 23 4.50 -0.23 -13.40
CA GLY A 23 3.52 -0.58 -12.36
C GLY A 23 2.07 -0.28 -12.78
N THR A 24 1.13 -0.55 -11.88
CA THR A 24 -0.30 -0.32 -12.13
C THR A 24 -0.83 0.94 -11.44
N LEU A 25 -1.71 1.67 -12.13
CA LEU A 25 -2.55 2.70 -11.52
C LEU A 25 -3.73 2.10 -10.75
N ASN A 26 -4.14 0.89 -11.11
CA ASN A 26 -5.34 0.25 -10.59
C ASN A 26 -4.95 -0.76 -9.50
N ILE A 27 -4.66 -0.25 -8.30
CA ILE A 27 -4.40 -1.12 -7.15
C ILE A 27 -5.66 -1.93 -6.85
N ASN A 28 -5.53 -3.26 -6.79
CA ASN A 28 -6.62 -4.14 -6.41
C ASN A 28 -7.12 -3.75 -5.00
N ARG A 29 -8.39 -3.37 -4.92
CA ARG A 29 -9.01 -2.87 -3.68
C ARG A 29 -9.12 -3.91 -2.59
N GLU A 30 -9.41 -5.15 -2.97
CA GLU A 30 -9.44 -6.28 -2.04
C GLU A 30 -8.05 -6.54 -1.44
N LEU A 31 -7.01 -6.48 -2.27
CA LEU A 31 -5.63 -6.62 -1.81
C LEU A 31 -5.24 -5.51 -0.84
N LEU A 32 -5.57 -4.25 -1.16
CA LEU A 32 -5.31 -3.12 -0.28
C LEU A 32 -6.06 -3.27 1.05
N ARG A 33 -7.36 -3.62 1.01
CA ARG A 33 -8.16 -3.90 2.20
C ARG A 33 -7.51 -4.97 3.08
N ASN A 34 -7.18 -6.13 2.50
CA ASN A 34 -6.60 -7.25 3.23
C ASN A 34 -5.24 -6.89 3.83
N PHE A 35 -4.46 -6.04 3.15
CA PHE A 35 -3.22 -5.52 3.69
C PHE A 35 -3.43 -4.61 4.90
N LEU A 36 -4.40 -3.68 4.86
CA LEU A 36 -4.68 -2.81 6.01
C LEU A 36 -5.18 -3.62 7.22
N ILE A 37 -6.00 -4.66 7.00
CA ILE A 37 -6.40 -5.60 8.04
C ILE A 37 -5.18 -6.29 8.65
N ASN A 38 -4.25 -6.75 7.81
CA ASN A 38 -3.00 -7.36 8.25
C ASN A 38 -2.14 -6.38 9.08
N CYS A 39 -2.08 -5.10 8.69
CA CYS A 39 -1.38 -4.05 9.45
C CYS A 39 -1.95 -3.88 10.86
N LEU A 40 -3.28 -3.98 11.04
CA LEU A 40 -3.90 -3.92 12.37
C LEU A 40 -3.58 -5.16 13.22
N GLY A 41 -3.29 -6.30 12.59
CA GLY A 41 -2.90 -7.54 13.26
C GLY A 41 -1.43 -7.61 13.68
N ASP A 42 -0.56 -6.76 13.12
CA ASP A 42 0.88 -6.77 13.43
C ASP A 42 1.13 -6.22 14.85
N LYS A 43 1.68 -7.06 15.72
CA LYS A 43 2.01 -6.72 17.12
C LYS A 43 3.37 -6.04 17.27
N ASN A 44 4.21 -6.04 16.21
CA ASN A 44 5.56 -5.48 16.26
C ASN A 44 5.59 -3.98 15.98
N VAL A 45 4.51 -3.44 15.40
CA VAL A 45 4.41 -2.03 15.04
C VAL A 45 3.59 -1.32 16.12
N PRO A 46 4.16 -0.32 16.82
CA PRO A 46 3.43 0.42 17.83
C PRO A 46 2.19 1.08 17.24
N LYS A 47 1.03 0.80 17.84
CA LYS A 47 -0.23 1.47 17.50
C LYS A 47 -0.30 2.82 18.23
N PRO A 48 -0.92 3.86 17.63
CA PRO A 48 -1.25 5.07 18.37
C PRO A 48 -2.12 4.73 19.58
N HIS A 49 -1.87 5.36 20.74
CA HIS A 49 -2.63 5.10 21.97
C HIS A 49 -4.14 5.23 21.81
N ILE A 50 -4.59 6.06 20.87
CA ILE A 50 -6.00 6.22 20.57
C ILE A 50 -6.64 4.91 20.10
N PHE A 51 -5.90 4.01 19.44
CA PHE A 51 -6.42 2.72 18.94
C PHE A 51 -6.75 1.74 20.05
N ASP A 52 -6.21 1.91 21.27
CA ASP A 52 -6.51 1.04 22.40
C ASP A 52 -7.98 1.14 22.83
N PHE A 53 -8.67 2.21 22.41
CA PHE A 53 -10.06 2.50 22.76
C PHE A 53 -11.03 2.32 21.58
N LEU A 54 -10.58 1.71 20.48
CA LEU A 54 -11.31 1.67 19.21
C LEU A 54 -11.42 0.26 18.67
N GLU A 55 -12.60 -0.09 18.16
CA GLU A 55 -12.71 -1.18 17.20
C GLU A 55 -12.62 -0.60 15.79
N ILE A 56 -11.59 -0.99 15.04
CA ILE A 56 -11.36 -0.51 13.67
C ILE A 56 -11.79 -1.59 12.68
N GLN A 57 -12.81 -1.29 11.88
CA GLN A 57 -13.34 -2.17 10.85
C GLN A 57 -12.97 -1.64 9.45
N ILE A 58 -12.23 -2.44 8.68
CA ILE A 58 -11.81 -2.08 7.31
C ILE A 58 -12.77 -2.69 6.29
N GLY A 59 -13.64 -1.82 5.74
CA GLY A 59 -14.49 -2.10 4.60
C GLY A 59 -13.74 -2.08 3.28
N PHE A 60 -14.46 -2.11 2.16
CA PHE A 60 -13.85 -2.11 0.81
C PHE A 60 -13.38 -0.72 0.37
N GLU A 61 -14.10 0.32 0.80
CA GLU A 61 -13.80 1.73 0.46
C GLU A 61 -13.64 2.62 1.69
N GLU A 62 -13.93 2.07 2.87
CA GLU A 62 -14.06 2.83 4.10
C GLU A 62 -13.43 2.12 5.29
N ILE A 63 -13.05 2.92 6.27
CA ILE A 63 -12.66 2.51 7.61
C ILE A 63 -13.75 3.04 8.53
N ASN A 64 -14.44 2.15 9.22
CA ASN A 64 -15.39 2.51 10.25
C ASN A 64 -14.76 2.25 11.61
N ILE A 65 -14.95 3.19 12.52
CA ILE A 65 -14.50 3.07 13.89
C ILE A 65 -15.72 2.93 14.77
N ASP A 66 -15.79 1.85 15.52
CA ASP A 66 -16.71 1.72 16.63
C ASP A 66 -16.02 2.23 17.90
N PRO A 67 -16.44 3.39 18.44
CA PRO A 67 -15.89 3.91 19.68
C PRO A 67 -16.25 3.01 20.86
N ASN A 68 -15.27 2.65 21.68
CA ASN A 68 -15.56 1.87 22.88
C ASN A 68 -16.57 2.58 23.80
N ILE A 69 -17.38 1.75 24.46
CA ILE A 69 -18.32 2.17 25.49
C ILE A 69 -17.54 2.45 26.78
N PHE A 70 -17.76 3.60 27.41
CA PHE A 70 -17.09 3.96 28.67
C PHE A 70 -17.54 3.09 29.85
N ASN A 71 -18.83 2.73 29.88
CA ASN A 71 -19.41 1.85 30.89
C ASN A 71 -20.17 0.71 30.20
N GLU A 72 -19.60 -0.49 30.30
CA GLU A 72 -20.12 -1.74 29.70
C GLU A 72 -21.51 -2.16 30.22
N GLU A 73 -21.92 -1.67 31.41
CA GLU A 73 -23.24 -1.96 31.99
C GLU A 73 -24.35 -1.07 31.43
N LYS A 74 -24.00 -0.02 30.67
CA LYS A 74 -24.94 0.92 30.08
C LYS A 74 -25.04 0.69 28.57
N LEU A 75 -26.25 0.87 28.04
CA LEU A 75 -26.50 0.79 26.60
C LEU A 75 -25.67 1.83 25.83
N GLU A 76 -25.36 1.48 24.59
CA GLU A 76 -24.69 2.38 23.65
C GLU A 76 -25.52 3.65 23.46
N SER A 77 -24.91 4.80 23.72
CA SER A 77 -25.52 6.11 23.55
C SER A 77 -24.43 7.18 23.49
N MET A 78 -24.69 8.32 22.86
CA MET A 78 -23.71 9.42 22.78
C MET A 78 -23.13 9.87 24.14
N GLN A 79 -23.86 9.64 25.23
CA GLN A 79 -23.43 10.00 26.60
C GLN A 79 -22.53 8.94 27.26
N ASN A 80 -22.46 7.75 26.67
CA ASN A 80 -21.76 6.59 27.18
C ASN A 80 -20.66 6.08 26.22
N THR A 81 -20.41 6.81 25.14
CA THR A 81 -19.49 6.46 24.06
C THR A 81 -18.29 7.41 24.04
N ILE A 82 -17.10 6.90 23.76
CA ILE A 82 -15.89 7.74 23.63
C ILE A 82 -15.96 8.58 22.35
N LEU A 83 -15.93 9.91 22.50
CA LEU A 83 -15.83 10.83 21.37
C LEU A 83 -14.37 11.04 21.00
N ILE A 84 -13.98 10.43 19.89
CA ILE A 84 -12.58 10.31 19.46
C ILE A 84 -12.10 11.53 18.64
N GLY A 85 -13.04 12.32 18.11
CA GLY A 85 -12.74 13.38 17.15
C GLY A 85 -12.33 12.82 15.78
N ASN A 86 -11.71 13.66 14.94
CA ASN A 86 -11.20 13.26 13.64
C ASN A 86 -9.82 12.61 13.79
N VAL A 87 -9.75 11.29 13.62
CA VAL A 87 -8.49 10.52 13.74
C VAL A 87 -7.90 10.12 12.38
N ALA A 88 -8.34 10.75 11.28
CA ALA A 88 -7.88 10.44 9.93
C ALA A 88 -6.35 10.53 9.80
N GLY A 89 -5.73 11.54 10.43
CA GLY A 89 -4.28 11.71 10.45
C GLY A 89 -3.56 10.56 11.15
N ASP A 90 -4.09 10.08 12.28
CA ASP A 90 -3.52 8.95 13.02
C ASP A 90 -3.61 7.65 12.23
N LEU A 91 -4.78 7.38 11.62
CA LEU A 91 -4.98 6.24 10.72
C LEU A 91 -4.00 6.28 9.56
N GLN A 92 -3.94 7.41 8.86
CA GLN A 92 -3.06 7.60 7.69
C GLN A 92 -1.60 7.37 8.06
N ASN A 93 -1.14 8.00 9.15
CA ASN A 93 0.24 7.87 9.60
C ASN A 93 0.57 6.42 9.95
N TYR A 94 -0.28 5.76 10.74
CA TYR A 94 -0.07 4.36 11.13
C TYR A 94 0.07 3.43 9.91
N PHE A 95 -0.89 3.49 8.98
CA PHE A 95 -0.84 2.61 7.80
C PHE A 95 0.33 2.94 6.88
N ASN A 96 0.69 4.22 6.72
CA ASN A 96 1.80 4.63 5.86
C ASN A 96 3.17 4.17 6.34
N TYR A 97 3.32 3.78 7.62
CA TYR A 97 4.54 3.14 8.09
C TYR A 97 4.83 1.85 7.32
N PHE A 98 3.80 1.05 7.00
CA PHE A 98 3.93 -0.24 6.33
C PHE A 98 4.25 -0.15 4.83
N PHE A 99 4.16 1.05 4.24
CA PHE A 99 4.61 1.31 2.87
C PHE A 99 6.07 1.82 2.82
N SER A 100 6.71 2.04 3.98
CA SER A 100 8.10 2.48 4.06
C SER A 100 9.01 1.35 4.55
N PRO A 101 9.95 0.86 3.71
CA PRO A 101 10.78 -0.30 4.04
C PRO A 101 11.78 -0.09 5.20
N ASN A 102 11.90 1.13 5.73
CA ASN A 102 12.92 1.50 6.74
C ASN A 102 12.35 1.72 8.15
N TRP A 103 11.08 1.42 8.41
CA TRP A 103 10.48 1.60 9.74
C TRP A 103 10.78 0.40 10.66
N ARG A 104 11.23 0.67 11.89
CA ARG A 104 11.61 -0.37 12.88
C ARG A 104 10.42 -1.30 13.19
N GLY A 105 10.60 -2.59 12.96
CA GLY A 105 9.64 -3.65 13.34
C GLY A 105 8.72 -4.13 12.22
N ILE A 106 8.69 -3.45 11.07
CA ILE A 106 7.84 -3.84 9.94
C ILE A 106 8.50 -4.98 9.17
N THR A 107 7.95 -6.17 9.30
CA THR A 107 8.47 -7.37 8.61
C THR A 107 7.78 -7.62 7.27
N GLN A 108 6.60 -7.02 7.04
CA GLN A 108 5.80 -7.23 5.85
C GLN A 108 5.35 -5.89 5.24
N SER A 109 6.12 -5.40 4.25
CA SER A 109 5.68 -4.26 3.42
C SER A 109 4.53 -4.66 2.49
N PHE A 110 3.89 -3.68 1.87
CA PHE A 110 2.82 -3.96 0.91
C PHE A 110 3.30 -4.76 -0.31
N GLU A 111 4.50 -4.48 -0.84
CA GLU A 111 5.09 -5.25 -1.93
C GLU A 111 5.29 -6.71 -1.53
N ARG A 112 5.76 -6.96 -0.29
CA ARG A 112 5.95 -8.32 0.23
C ARG A 112 4.61 -9.03 0.45
N PHE A 113 3.60 -8.32 0.93
CA PHE A 113 2.24 -8.83 1.08
C PHE A 113 1.65 -9.24 -0.27
N ASN A 114 1.76 -8.37 -1.27
CA ASN A 114 1.24 -8.61 -2.61
C ASN A 114 1.86 -9.84 -3.31
N ARG A 115 3.18 -10.05 -3.19
CA ARG A 115 3.85 -11.24 -3.74
C ARG A 115 3.28 -12.55 -3.23
N SER A 116 2.73 -12.55 -2.02
CA SER A 116 2.16 -13.75 -1.39
C SER A 116 0.72 -14.01 -1.85
N ASN A 117 0.07 -13.07 -2.55
CA ASN A 117 -1.36 -13.11 -2.84
C ASN A 117 -1.68 -13.09 -4.35
N LEU A 118 -1.18 -12.10 -5.10
CA LEU A 118 -1.70 -11.80 -6.45
C LEU A 118 -0.62 -11.55 -7.52
N SER A 119 0.66 -11.52 -7.16
CA SER A 119 1.80 -11.36 -8.10
C SER A 119 1.62 -10.26 -9.16
N THR A 120 0.92 -9.16 -8.85
CA THR A 120 0.81 -7.99 -9.76
C THR A 120 1.85 -6.92 -9.41
N VAL A 121 2.21 -6.03 -10.33
CA VAL A 121 3.13 -4.92 -10.01
C VAL A 121 2.33 -3.72 -9.50
N ILE A 122 2.48 -3.42 -8.21
CA ILE A 122 1.71 -2.38 -7.51
C ILE A 122 2.35 -1.00 -7.58
N GLY A 123 3.66 -0.95 -7.80
CA GLY A 123 4.40 0.25 -8.15
C GLY A 123 5.53 -0.15 -9.06
N GLY A 124 5.79 0.67 -10.09
CA GLY A 124 6.89 0.44 -11.01
C GLY A 124 8.21 0.33 -10.25
N ASP A 125 9.06 -0.60 -10.68
CA ASP A 125 10.38 -0.89 -10.10
C ASP A 125 11.44 -0.89 -11.21
N PRO A 126 11.71 0.27 -11.85
CA PRO A 126 12.81 0.40 -12.81
C PRO A 126 14.18 0.14 -12.18
N GLU A 127 14.35 0.34 -10.86
CA GLU A 127 15.58 0.02 -10.15
C GLU A 127 15.90 -1.48 -10.20
N TYR A 128 14.88 -2.34 -10.14
CA TYR A 128 15.06 -3.78 -10.35
C TYR A 128 15.61 -4.10 -11.76
N LEU A 129 15.25 -3.33 -12.78
CA LEU A 129 15.78 -3.51 -14.14
C LEU A 129 17.25 -3.09 -14.24
N ILE A 130 17.64 -2.02 -13.53
CA ILE A 130 19.06 -1.64 -13.37
C ILE A 130 19.82 -2.75 -12.67
N TRP A 131 19.28 -3.28 -11.58
CA TRP A 131 19.90 -4.37 -10.83
C TRP A 131 20.05 -5.62 -11.71
N CYS A 132 19.01 -6.01 -12.46
CA CYS A 132 19.09 -7.13 -13.39
C CYS A 132 20.18 -6.93 -14.45
N SER A 133 20.31 -5.71 -14.99
CA SER A 133 21.35 -5.39 -15.98
C SER A 133 22.78 -5.48 -15.43
N LYS A 134 22.95 -5.44 -14.11
CA LYS A 134 24.26 -5.56 -13.43
C LYS A 134 24.54 -6.98 -12.97
N GLU A 135 23.55 -7.67 -12.44
CA GLU A 135 23.74 -8.94 -11.72
C GLU A 135 23.35 -10.18 -12.53
N ILE A 136 22.47 -10.05 -13.53
CA ILE A 136 21.97 -11.20 -14.30
C ILE A 136 22.63 -11.19 -15.68
N GLN A 137 23.57 -12.12 -15.90
CA GLN A 137 24.39 -12.16 -17.13
C GLN A 137 23.56 -12.23 -18.42
N GLU A 138 22.44 -12.95 -18.41
CA GLU A 138 21.58 -13.12 -19.58
C GLU A 138 20.56 -11.99 -19.77
N PHE A 139 20.45 -11.08 -18.78
CA PHE A 139 19.54 -9.95 -18.87
C PHE A 139 20.23 -8.76 -19.54
N THR A 140 19.84 -8.48 -20.78
CA THR A 140 20.35 -7.31 -21.52
C THR A 140 19.19 -6.47 -22.06
N LEU A 141 19.19 -5.18 -21.72
CA LEU A 141 18.32 -4.17 -22.32
C LEU A 141 19.05 -3.51 -23.50
N ASN A 142 18.51 -3.67 -24.71
CA ASN A 142 19.05 -2.96 -25.86
C ASN A 142 18.71 -1.46 -25.78
N SER A 143 19.46 -0.62 -26.51
CA SER A 143 19.29 0.84 -26.44
C SER A 143 17.90 1.29 -26.83
N GLN A 144 17.29 0.65 -27.83
CA GLN A 144 15.93 0.98 -28.27
C GLN A 144 14.90 0.76 -27.14
N THR A 145 14.97 -0.36 -26.43
CA THR A 145 14.08 -0.66 -25.32
C THR A 145 14.29 0.31 -24.16
N LYS A 146 15.54 0.72 -23.88
CA LYS A 146 15.79 1.79 -22.88
C LYS A 146 15.10 3.09 -23.28
N ASP A 147 15.31 3.55 -24.52
CA ASP A 147 14.68 4.77 -25.04
C ASP A 147 13.14 4.71 -25.02
N GLU A 148 12.57 3.52 -25.25
CA GLU A 148 11.12 3.30 -25.15
C GLU A 148 10.63 3.39 -23.70
N LEU A 149 11.35 2.78 -22.76
CA LEU A 149 11.01 2.81 -21.34
C LEU A 149 11.11 4.21 -20.73
N GLU A 150 12.15 4.96 -21.05
CA GLU A 150 12.34 6.33 -20.51
C GLU A 150 11.24 7.31 -20.93
N LYS A 151 10.51 7.01 -22.02
CA LYS A 151 9.32 7.77 -22.45
C LYS A 151 8.07 7.40 -21.67
N LEU A 152 8.07 6.27 -20.97
CA LEU A 152 6.94 5.81 -20.18
C LEU A 152 6.96 6.41 -18.77
N GLN A 153 5.75 6.62 -18.26
CA GLN A 153 5.52 7.01 -16.88
C GLN A 153 5.70 5.81 -15.96
N VAL A 154 6.38 6.06 -14.84
CA VAL A 154 6.52 5.14 -13.71
C VAL A 154 5.53 5.56 -12.63
N HIS A 155 4.69 4.62 -12.22
CA HIS A 155 3.68 4.81 -11.19
C HIS A 155 4.17 4.19 -9.88
N ARG A 156 4.45 5.02 -8.88
CA ARG A 156 4.89 4.59 -7.56
C ARG A 156 3.76 4.68 -6.57
N LEU A 157 3.42 3.57 -5.91
CA LEU A 157 2.61 3.62 -4.71
C LEU A 157 3.45 4.21 -3.56
N LYS A 158 2.93 5.26 -2.91
CA LYS A 158 3.60 5.94 -1.78
C LYS A 158 2.91 5.71 -0.44
N GLY A 159 1.73 5.10 -0.44
CA GLY A 159 0.94 4.85 0.75
C GLY A 159 -0.55 4.98 0.48
N ILE A 160 -1.29 5.36 1.50
CA ILE A 160 -2.71 5.69 1.43
C ILE A 160 -2.97 7.11 1.96
N SER A 161 -4.02 7.73 1.44
CA SER A 161 -4.67 8.86 2.09
C SER A 161 -5.88 8.36 2.87
N VAL A 162 -6.16 9.01 4.00
CA VAL A 162 -7.35 8.76 4.80
C VAL A 162 -8.02 10.09 5.09
N GLU A 163 -9.32 10.18 4.82
CA GLU A 163 -10.11 11.39 5.01
C GLU A 163 -11.42 11.05 5.72
N GLN A 164 -11.85 11.88 6.68
CA GLN A 164 -13.15 11.69 7.30
C GLN A 164 -14.25 11.90 6.26
N ARG A 165 -15.23 11.00 6.23
CA ARG A 165 -16.39 11.14 5.34
C ARG A 165 -17.25 12.31 5.80
N GLU A 166 -17.52 13.23 4.88
CA GLU A 166 -18.34 14.41 5.16
C GLU A 166 -19.73 14.02 5.68
N GLY A 167 -20.13 14.58 6.83
CA GLY A 167 -21.43 14.31 7.45
C GLY A 167 -21.51 13.01 8.26
N TYR A 168 -20.44 12.22 8.35
CA TYR A 168 -20.41 10.98 9.14
C TYR A 168 -19.40 11.07 10.29
N GLN A 169 -19.85 10.69 11.48
CA GLN A 169 -18.96 10.47 12.62
C GLN A 169 -18.31 9.09 12.48
N ASN A 170 -17.01 9.02 12.79
CA ASN A 170 -16.24 7.77 12.87
C ASN A 170 -16.14 6.93 11.57
N SER A 171 -16.48 7.51 10.42
CA SER A 171 -16.34 6.86 9.11
C SER A 171 -15.32 7.63 8.25
N TYR A 172 -14.40 6.90 7.64
CA TYR A 172 -13.26 7.44 6.90
C TYR A 172 -13.16 6.77 5.55
N VAL A 173 -12.82 7.52 4.51
CA VAL A 173 -12.53 7.00 3.17
C VAL A 173 -11.03 6.86 3.02
N TYR A 174 -10.57 5.76 2.39
CA TYR A 174 -9.15 5.57 2.12
C TYR A 174 -8.85 5.28 0.64
N LYS A 175 -7.74 5.85 0.14
CA LYS A 175 -7.32 5.73 -1.27
C LYS A 175 -5.81 5.54 -1.39
N PRO A 176 -5.32 4.77 -2.36
CA PRO A 176 -3.89 4.68 -2.63
C PRO A 176 -3.36 6.04 -3.12
N ILE A 177 -2.19 6.43 -2.64
CA ILE A 177 -1.45 7.60 -3.13
C ILE A 177 -0.47 7.11 -4.19
N ILE A 178 -0.76 7.39 -5.45
CA ILE A 178 0.10 7.04 -6.57
C ILE A 178 0.80 8.30 -7.07
N ARG A 179 2.13 8.26 -7.11
CA ARG A 179 2.97 9.30 -7.70
C ARG A 179 3.44 8.85 -9.06
N THR A 180 3.19 9.68 -10.06
CA THR A 180 3.73 9.46 -11.41
C THR A 180 5.02 10.24 -11.58
N GLU A 181 6.06 9.57 -12.09
CA GLU A 181 7.37 10.14 -12.38
C GLU A 181 7.96 9.53 -13.65
N TYR A 182 9.08 10.08 -14.11
CA TYR A 182 9.88 9.52 -15.21
C TYR A 182 11.20 9.01 -14.63
N PHE A 183 11.76 7.99 -15.27
CA PHE A 183 13.01 7.35 -14.86
C PHE A 183 13.99 7.31 -16.03
N GLN A 184 15.28 7.45 -15.73
CA GLN A 184 16.37 7.39 -16.70
C GLN A 184 17.39 6.32 -16.27
N PHE A 185 17.86 5.52 -17.22
CA PHE A 185 18.73 4.37 -16.99
C PHE A 185 20.22 4.71 -16.88
#